data_AF-A0A3D4U2T9-F1
#
_entry.id   AF-A0A3D4U2T9-F1
#
_cell.length_a   1.000
_cell.length_b   1.000
_cell.length_c   1.000
_cell.angle_alpha   90.00
_cell.angle_beta   90.00
_cell.angle_gamma   90.00
#
_symmetry.space_group_name_H-M   'P 1'
#
loop_
_entity.id
_entity.type
_entity.pdbx_description
1 polymer ?
#
loop_
_entity_poly.entity_id
_entity_poly.type
_entity_poly.pdbx_seq_one_letter_code
_entity_poly.pdbx_strand_id
1 'polypeptide(L)' 'GVANTAVGYANGKTSNPTYEEVCSGRPGHAETLHVQYDPECVSLSTLLQHFFRIIDPTTLNRQGND' A
#
# COMPACT_ATOMS: atom_id res chain seq x y z
N GLY A 1 8.46 -1.80 17.06
CA GLY A 1 7.02 -1.70 16.77
C GLY A 1 6.64 -2.56 15.59
N VAL A 2 7.12 -2.22 14.39
CA VAL A 2 6.93 -3.08 13.20
C VAL A 2 7.76 -4.36 13.32
N ALA A 3 7.13 -5.50 13.07
CA ALA A 3 7.73 -6.83 13.17
C ALA A 3 7.93 -7.48 11.79
N ASN A 4 7.05 -7.23 10.83
CA ASN A 4 7.14 -7.77 9.48
C ASN A 4 6.43 -6.88 8.45
N THR A 5 6.88 -6.95 7.21
CA THR A 5 6.31 -6.21 6.08
C THR A 5 6.28 -7.07 4.82
N ALA A 6 5.23 -6.92 4.02
CA ALA A 6 5.13 -7.56 2.70
C ALA A 6 4.51 -6.60 1.69
N VAL A 7 5.07 -6.56 0.48
CA VAL A 7 4.52 -5.79 -0.64
C VAL A 7 3.54 -6.65 -1.45
N GLY A 8 2.56 -6.01 -2.09
CA GLY A 8 1.64 -6.70 -2.98
C GLY A 8 0.55 -5.78 -3.53
N TYR A 9 -0.57 -6.38 -3.88
CA TYR A 9 -1.69 -5.74 -4.55
C TYR A 9 -2.96 -5.89 -3.73
N ALA A 10 -3.67 -4.79 -3.50
CA ALA A 10 -4.92 -4.79 -2.74
C ALA A 10 -5.99 -3.89 -3.38
N ASN A 11 -7.23 -3.98 -2.88
CA ASN A 11 -8.39 -3.19 -3.29
C ASN A 11 -8.91 -3.43 -4.72
N GLY A 12 -8.38 -4.41 -5.45
CA GLY A 12 -8.92 -4.82 -6.75
C GLY A 12 -9.95 -5.93 -6.70
N LYS A 13 -10.44 -6.31 -7.89
CA LYS A 13 -11.55 -7.26 -8.06
C LYS A 13 -11.10 -8.71 -8.33
N THR A 14 -9.85 -8.90 -8.76
CA THR A 14 -9.31 -10.22 -9.13
C THR A 14 -8.63 -10.86 -7.92
N SER A 15 -8.93 -12.13 -7.66
CA SER A 15 -8.22 -12.92 -6.64
C SER A 15 -6.86 -13.37 -7.16
N ASN A 16 -5.81 -13.25 -6.34
CA ASN A 16 -4.43 -13.67 -6.65
C ASN A 16 -3.88 -13.12 -8.00
N PRO A 17 -3.87 -11.79 -8.20
CA PRO A 17 -3.37 -11.21 -9.45
C PRO A 17 -1.86 -11.46 -9.60
N THR A 18 -1.43 -11.71 -10.83
CA THR A 18 0.00 -11.71 -11.20
C THR A 18 0.52 -10.30 -11.47
N TYR A 19 1.84 -10.10 -11.44
CA TYR A 19 2.48 -8.81 -11.72
C TYR A 19 2.06 -8.28 -13.10
N GLU A 20 2.10 -9.16 -14.11
CA GLU A 20 1.79 -8.83 -15.50
C GLU A 20 0.32 -8.41 -15.68
N GLU A 21 -0.60 -9.01 -14.92
CA GLU A 21 -2.02 -8.64 -14.95
C GLU A 21 -2.30 -7.25 -14.36
N VAL A 22 -1.51 -6.83 -13.37
CA VAL A 22 -1.62 -5.49 -12.79
C VAL A 22 -0.97 -4.45 -13.72
N CYS A 23 0.23 -4.73 -14.23
CA CYS A 23 0.95 -3.83 -15.12
C CYS A 23 0.31 -3.67 -16.51
N SER A 24 -0.46 -4.64 -16.98
CA SER A 24 -1.19 -4.55 -18.27
C SER A 24 -2.40 -3.61 -18.25
N GLY A 25 -2.61 -2.87 -17.16
CA GLY A 25 -3.61 -1.80 -17.09
C GLY A 25 -5.01 -2.29 -16.77
N ARG A 26 -5.18 -3.48 -16.17
CA ARG A 26 -6.49 -3.90 -15.66
C ARG A 26 -6.80 -3.11 -14.38
N PRO A 27 -7.80 -2.22 -14.40
CA PRO A 27 -8.09 -1.36 -13.27
C PRO A 27 -8.62 -2.19 -12.10
N GLY A 28 -8.01 -2.00 -10.94
CA GLY A 28 -8.62 -2.44 -9.69
C GLY A 28 -7.65 -2.46 -8.52
N HIS A 29 -6.46 -3.01 -8.71
CA HIS A 29 -5.51 -3.15 -7.61
C HIS A 29 -4.62 -1.93 -7.47
N ALA A 30 -4.34 -1.54 -6.22
CA ALA A 30 -3.31 -0.57 -5.87
C ALA A 30 -2.09 -1.31 -5.30
N GLU A 31 -0.89 -0.84 -5.63
CA GLU A 31 0.33 -1.25 -4.95
C GLU A 31 0.23 -0.91 -3.47
N THR A 32 0.45 -1.91 -2.61
CA THR A 32 0.15 -1.80 -1.17
C THR A 32 1.23 -2.48 -0.33
N LEU A 33 1.48 -1.92 0.86
CA LEU A 33 2.32 -2.50 1.89
C LEU A 33 1.46 -3.06 3.02
N HIS A 34 1.58 -4.36 3.29
CA HIS A 34 1.06 -4.99 4.49
C HIS A 34 2.08 -4.86 5.62
N VAL A 35 1.67 -4.28 6.75
CA VAL A 35 2.54 -4.04 7.92
C VAL A 35 1.99 -4.78 9.12
N GLN A 36 2.77 -5.73 9.65
CA GLN A 36 2.51 -6.38 10.94
C GLN A 36 3.31 -5.64 12.01
N TYR A 37 2.62 -5.15 13.03
CA TYR A 37 3.22 -4.37 14.12
C TYR A 37 2.55 -4.67 15.45
N ASP A 38 3.28 -4.42 16.53
CA ASP A 38 2.79 -4.48 17.91
C ASP A 38 2.21 -3.12 18.33
N PRO A 39 0.89 -3.03 18.60
CA PRO A 39 0.23 -1.80 19.04
C PRO A 39 0.76 -1.22 20.35
N GLU A 40 1.31 -2.05 21.25
CA GLU A 40 1.88 -1.60 22.52
C GLU A 40 3.21 -0.86 22.30
N CYS A 41 3.91 -1.19 21.21
CA CYS A 41 5.16 -0.56 20.82
C CYS A 41 4.96 0.64 19.87
N VAL A 42 3.95 0.61 18.99
CA VAL A 42 3.66 1.68 18.02
C VAL A 42 2.19 1.73 17.67
N SER A 43 1.58 2.91 17.73
CA SER A 43 0.16 3.07 17.41
C SER A 43 -0.09 3.14 15.90
N LEU A 44 -1.32 2.79 15.49
CA LEU A 44 -1.79 3.00 14.12
C LEU A 44 -1.64 4.47 13.68
N SER A 45 -1.94 5.42 14.57
CA SER A 45 -1.84 6.85 14.28
C SER A 45 -0.42 7.26 13.90
N THR A 46 0.59 6.72 14.58
CA THR A 46 2.01 6.96 14.24
C THR A 46 2.33 6.41 12.85
N LEU A 47 1.87 5.19 12.52
CA LEU A 47 2.09 4.61 11.20
C LEU A 47 1.41 5.44 10.09
N LEU A 48 0.18 5.89 10.31
CA LEU A 48 -0.54 6.74 9.36
C LEU A 48 0.13 8.10 9.18
N GLN A 49 0.65 8.71 10.26
CA GLN A 49 1.42 9.96 10.17
C GLN A 49 2.66 9.79 9.29
N HIS A 50 3.38 8.67 9.42
CA HIS A 50 4.51 8.38 8.53
C HIS A 50 4.05 8.15 7.08
N PHE A 51 2.98 7.39 6.88
CA PHE A 51 2.42 7.15 5.54
C PHE A 51 2.11 8.46 4.81
N PHE A 52 1.37 9.38 5.45
CA PHE A 52 1.03 10.67 4.85
C PHE A 52 2.21 11.64 4.67
N ARG A 53 3.37 11.36 5.28
CA ARG A 53 4.61 12.11 5.01
C ARG A 53 5.38 11.56 3.80
N ILE A 54 5.08 10.33 3.38
CA ILE A 54 5.78 9.63 2.29
C ILE A 54 5.05 9.82 0.97
N ILE A 55 3.71 9.76 0.98
CA ILE A 55 2.88 9.92 -0.22
C ILE A 55 2.40 11.37 -0.39
N ASP A 56 2.18 11.79 -1.64
CA ASP A 56 1.23 12.86 -1.95
C ASP A 56 -0.19 12.26 -2.05
N PRO A 57 -1.09 12.52 -1.09
CA PRO A 57 -2.46 11.99 -1.10
C PRO A 57 -3.42 12.83 -1.96
N THR A 58 -2.94 13.90 -2.59
CA THR A 58 -3.78 14.83 -3.38
C THR A 58 -3.74 14.51 -4.87
N THR A 59 -2.86 13.61 -5.30
CA THR A 59 -2.74 13.16 -6.68
C THR A 59 -3.60 11.93 -6.94
N LEU A 60 -4.59 12.08 -7.82
CA LEU A 60 -5.45 10.97 -8.25
C LEU A 60 -4.70 10.03 -9.19
N ASN A 61 -4.63 8.74 -8.85
CA ASN A 61 -4.04 7.66 -9.65
C ASN A 61 -2.59 7.96 -10.12
N ARG A 62 -1.81 8.63 -9.27
CA ARG A 62 -0.42 9.00 -9.57
C ARG A 62 0.38 9.17 -8.28
N GLN A 63 1.65 8.78 -8.29
CA GLN A 63 2.63 9.14 -7.26
C GLN A 63 3.96 9.53 -7.92
N GLY A 64 4.33 10.81 -7.85
CA GLY A 64 5.51 11.30 -8.57
C GLY A 64 5.38 11.10 -10.08
N ASN A 65 6.27 10.28 -10.65
CA ASN A 65 6.29 9.97 -12.08
C ASN A 65 5.54 8.67 -12.44
N ASP A 66 5.04 7.95 -11.43
CA ASP A 66 4.26 6.71 -11.60
C ASP A 66 2.76 7.01 -11.63
#